data_AF-A0A6G0W6F4-F1
#
_entry.id   AF-A0A6G0W6F4-F1
#
_cell.length_a   1.000
_cell.length_b   1.000
_cell.length_c   1.000
_cell.angle_alpha   90.00
_cell.angle_beta   90.00
_cell.angle_gamma   90.00
#
_symmetry.space_group_name_H-M   'P 1'
#
loop_
_entity.id
_entity.type
_entity.pdbx_description
1 polymer ?
#
loop_
_entity_poly.entity_id
_entity_poly.type
_entity_poly.pdbx_seq_one_letter_code
_entity_poly.pdbx_strand_id
1 'polypeptide(L)'
;MAKIQSTATTVAEAKECEKVKAYLAHGLKKANARATSRAQNVAKYHILDNDFSLGGGELTPTLKLKRRVVVDKYASIIEEIYGAADASS
;
A
#
# COMPACT_ATOMS: atom_id res chain seq x y z
N MET A 1 -6.50 14.23 -15.93
CA MET A 1 -5.64 13.42 -15.05
C MET A 1 -4.20 13.53 -15.55
N ALA A 2 -3.27 13.97 -14.71
CA ALA A 2 -1.85 14.04 -15.11
C ALA A 2 -1.33 12.62 -15.35
N LYS A 3 -0.81 12.35 -16.55
CA LYS A 3 -0.18 11.05 -16.87
C LYS A 3 1.18 11.00 -16.17
N ILE A 4 1.45 9.90 -15.47
CA ILE A 4 2.70 9.69 -14.69
C ILE A 4 3.92 9.51 -15.62
N GLN A 5 3.70 9.42 -16.95
CA GLN A 5 4.72 9.19 -17.98
C GLN A 5 5.64 7.99 -17.66
N SER A 6 5.12 7.02 -16.91
CA SER A 6 5.76 5.73 -16.68
C SER A 6 5.51 4.83 -17.89
N THR A 7 6.51 4.02 -18.25
CA THR A 7 6.39 2.98 -19.26
C THR A 7 6.06 1.61 -18.67
N ALA A 8 5.93 1.51 -17.33
CA ALA A 8 5.59 0.27 -16.66
C ALA A 8 4.22 -0.24 -17.11
N THR A 9 4.17 -1.53 -17.46
CA THR A 9 2.95 -2.22 -17.89
C THR A 9 2.52 -3.29 -16.91
N THR A 10 3.42 -3.71 -16.02
CA THR A 10 3.15 -4.70 -14.97
C THR A 10 3.29 -4.09 -13.58
N VAL A 11 2.68 -4.73 -12.57
CA VAL A 11 2.80 -4.29 -11.17
C VAL A 11 4.25 -4.37 -10.69
N ALA A 12 4.98 -5.44 -11.07
CA ALA A 12 6.39 -5.60 -10.74
C ALA A 12 7.25 -4.46 -11.30
N GLU A 13 7.05 -4.07 -12.56
CA GLU A 13 7.73 -2.90 -13.14
C GLU A 13 7.33 -1.59 -12.45
N ALA A 14 6.05 -1.46 -12.09
CA ALA A 14 5.55 -0.26 -11.43
C ALA A 14 6.13 -0.09 -10.02
N LYS A 15 6.35 -1.19 -9.29
CA LYS A 15 7.01 -1.19 -7.96
C LYS A 15 8.41 -0.58 -8.03
N GLU A 16 9.17 -0.89 -9.06
CA GLU A 16 10.54 -0.41 -9.24
C GLU A 16 10.63 0.94 -9.96
N CYS A 17 9.54 1.41 -10.58
CA CYS A 17 9.55 2.64 -11.34
C CYS A 17 9.58 3.89 -10.44
N GLU A 18 10.67 4.65 -10.51
CA GLU A 18 10.85 5.91 -9.77
C GLU A 18 9.73 6.94 -10.02
N LYS A 19 9.19 7.01 -11.23
CA LYS A 19 8.06 7.92 -11.54
C LYS A 19 6.79 7.51 -10.79
N VAL A 20 6.54 6.21 -10.65
CA VAL A 20 5.40 5.67 -9.90
C VAL A 20 5.60 5.91 -8.41
N LYS A 21 6.79 5.60 -7.87
CA LYS A 21 7.15 5.88 -6.47
C LYS A 21 6.97 7.36 -6.13
N ALA A 22 7.47 8.27 -6.97
CA ALA A 22 7.32 9.72 -6.79
C ALA A 22 5.86 10.17 -6.82
N TYR A 23 5.06 9.61 -7.73
CA TYR A 23 3.62 9.89 -7.80
C TYR A 23 2.88 9.44 -6.54
N LEU A 24 3.16 8.22 -6.06
CA LEU A 24 2.58 7.70 -4.82
C LEU A 24 3.01 8.52 -3.61
N ALA A 25 4.29 8.88 -3.51
CA ALA A 25 4.79 9.73 -2.43
C ALA A 25 4.09 11.10 -2.38
N HIS A 26 3.86 11.71 -3.55
CA HIS A 26 3.11 12.96 -3.63
C HIS A 26 1.63 12.78 -3.27
N GLY A 27 1.00 11.68 -3.68
CA GLY A 27 -0.35 11.32 -3.26
C GLY A 27 -0.46 11.14 -1.74
N LEU A 28 0.51 10.43 -1.15
CA LEU A 28 0.62 10.21 0.29
C LEU A 28 0.78 11.52 1.06
N LYS A 29 1.64 12.42 0.58
CA LYS A 29 1.82 13.76 1.15
C LYS A 29 0.50 14.54 1.17
N LYS A 30 -0.27 14.48 0.07
CA LYS A 30 -1.59 15.13 -0.02
C LYS A 30 -2.62 14.51 0.91
N ALA A 31 -2.62 13.18 1.06
CA ALA A 31 -3.52 12.48 1.97
C ALA A 31 -3.19 12.80 3.43
N ASN A 32 -1.92 12.70 3.82
CA ASN A 32 -1.43 13.02 5.16
C ASN A 32 -1.64 14.50 5.52
N ALA A 33 -1.60 15.43 4.55
CA ALA A 33 -1.91 16.83 4.81
C ALA A 33 -3.38 17.08 5.25
N ARG A 34 -4.28 16.11 5.04
CA ARG A 34 -5.68 16.17 5.49
C ARG A 34 -5.89 15.49 6.85
N ALA A 35 -4.88 14.80 7.38
CA ALA A 35 -4.97 14.10 8.65
C ALA A 35 -5.04 15.11 9.81
N THR A 36 -5.93 14.85 10.78
CA THR A 36 -6.08 15.74 11.95
C THR A 36 -4.88 15.66 12.90
N SER A 37 -4.12 14.57 12.86
CA SER A 37 -2.94 14.38 13.70
C SER A 37 -1.90 13.50 13.02
N ARG A 38 -0.66 13.54 13.55
CA ARG A 38 0.44 12.67 13.08
C ARG A 38 0.11 11.18 13.20
N ALA A 39 -0.71 10.78 14.17
CA ALA A 39 -1.11 9.38 14.38
C ALA A 39 -2.02 8.85 13.26
N GLN A 40 -2.68 9.72 12.50
CA GLN A 40 -3.51 9.35 11.36
C GLN A 40 -2.73 9.37 10.03
N ASN A 41 -1.45 9.76 10.05
CA ASN A 41 -0.61 9.73 8.86
C ASN A 41 -0.23 8.30 8.49
N VAL A 42 -0.24 8.02 7.19
CA VAL A 42 0.40 6.82 6.66
C VAL A 42 1.91 7.06 6.63
N ALA A 43 2.64 6.36 7.49
CA ALA A 43 4.08 6.51 7.64
C ALA A 43 4.88 5.66 6.65
N LYS A 44 4.48 4.39 6.49
CA LYS A 44 5.08 3.41 5.57
C LYS A 44 3.96 2.73 4.77
N TYR A 45 4.27 2.29 3.56
CA TYR A 45 3.34 1.56 2.70
C TYR A 45 4.09 0.49 1.91
N HIS A 46 3.36 -0.51 1.43
CA HIS A 46 3.86 -1.54 0.53
C HIS A 46 2.87 -1.72 -0.62
N ILE A 47 3.38 -1.99 -1.82
CA ILE A 47 2.55 -2.24 -3.01
C ILE A 47 2.38 -3.76 -3.14
N LEU A 48 1.15 -4.24 -3.13
CA LEU A 48 0.87 -5.66 -3.32
C LEU A 48 0.94 -6.03 -4.81
N ASP A 49 1.27 -7.28 -5.13
CA ASP A 49 1.29 -7.77 -6.52
C ASP A 49 -0.11 -8.01 -7.09
N ASN A 50 -1.08 -8.27 -6.21
CA ASN A 50 -2.45 -8.63 -6.57
C ASN A 50 -3.45 -7.75 -5.83
N ASP A 51 -4.56 -7.47 -6.49
CA ASP A 51 -5.70 -6.77 -5.91
C ASP A 51 -6.49 -7.68 -4.96
N PHE A 52 -7.19 -7.07 -4.01
CA PHE A 52 -8.18 -7.79 -3.20
C PHE A 52 -9.36 -8.23 -4.06
N SER A 53 -9.83 -9.45 -3.83
CA SER A 53 -10.89 -10.02 -4.65
C SER A 53 -11.90 -10.80 -3.82
N LEU A 54 -13.05 -11.09 -4.45
CA LEU A 54 -14.03 -12.02 -3.87
C LEU A 54 -13.50 -13.45 -3.88
N GLY A 55 -12.84 -13.87 -4.97
CA GLY A 55 -12.29 -15.21 -5.15
C GLY A 55 -11.12 -15.52 -4.20
N GLY A 56 -10.30 -14.51 -3.89
CA GLY A 56 -9.23 -14.59 -2.89
C GLY A 56 -9.72 -14.49 -1.44
N GLY A 57 -11.00 -14.20 -1.23
CA GLY A 57 -11.65 -14.16 0.07
C GLY A 57 -11.41 -12.88 0.89
N GLU A 58 -10.59 -11.94 0.38
CA GLU A 58 -10.26 -10.68 1.07
C GLU A 58 -11.45 -9.72 1.13
N LEU A 59 -12.41 -9.87 0.21
CA LEU A 59 -13.63 -9.06 0.16
C LEU A 59 -14.87 -9.85 0.58
N THR A 60 -15.82 -9.19 1.22
CA THR A 60 -17.20 -9.68 1.39
C THR A 60 -17.95 -9.61 0.07
N PRO A 61 -19.08 -10.33 -0.12
CA PRO A 61 -19.94 -10.18 -1.30
C PRO A 61 -20.36 -8.73 -1.59
N THR A 62 -20.39 -7.90 -0.55
CA THR A 62 -20.66 -6.45 -0.61
C THR A 62 -19.40 -5.58 -0.82
N LEU A 63 -18.29 -6.17 -1.24
CA LEU A 63 -17.00 -5.53 -1.52
C LEU A 63 -16.34 -4.82 -0.32
N LYS A 64 -16.68 -5.22 0.90
CA LYS A 64 -16.00 -4.73 2.12
C LYS A 64 -14.78 -5.58 2.42
N LEU A 65 -13.71 -4.96 2.91
CA LEU A 65 -12.49 -5.66 3.29
C LEU A 65 -12.71 -6.54 4.54
N LYS A 66 -12.37 -7.82 4.45
CA LYS A 66 -12.27 -8.73 5.60
C LYS A 66 -10.89 -8.60 6.24
N ARG A 67 -10.74 -7.61 7.13
CA ARG A 67 -9.46 -7.26 7.77
C ARG A 67 -8.68 -8.46 8.32
N ARG A 68 -9.34 -9.37 9.03
CA ARG A 68 -8.69 -10.56 9.61
C ARG A 68 -7.99 -11.41 8.55
N VAL A 69 -8.69 -11.75 7.47
CA VAL A 69 -8.15 -12.55 6.37
C VAL A 69 -6.97 -11.86 5.71
N VAL A 70 -7.05 -10.55 5.51
CA VAL A 70 -5.97 -9.76 4.90
C VAL A 70 -4.74 -9.70 5.81
N VAL A 71 -4.93 -9.46 7.10
CA VAL A 71 -3.83 -9.44 8.07
C VAL A 71 -3.14 -10.81 8.12
N ASP A 72 -3.91 -11.90 8.18
CA ASP A 72 -3.34 -13.25 8.21
C ASP A 72 -2.59 -13.58 6.91
N LYS A 73 -3.15 -13.21 5.74
CA LYS A 73 -2.56 -13.49 4.42
C LYS A 73 -1.29 -12.69 4.12
N TYR A 74 -1.21 -11.46 4.62
CA TYR A 74 -0.08 -10.56 4.38
C TYR A 74 0.74 -10.29 5.64
N ALA A 75 0.66 -11.18 6.64
CA ALA A 75 1.34 -11.05 7.92
C ALA A 75 2.83 -10.76 7.76
N SER A 76 3.54 -11.51 6.91
CA SER A 76 4.97 -11.30 6.66
C SER A 76 5.31 -9.93 6.08
N ILE A 77 4.45 -9.37 5.21
CA ILE A 77 4.66 -8.02 4.66
C ILE A 77 4.42 -6.96 5.75
N ILE A 78 3.40 -7.16 6.58
CA ILE A 78 3.12 -6.28 7.72
C ILE A 78 4.29 -6.33 8.71
N GLU A 79 4.81 -7.51 9.02
CA GLU A 79 6.01 -7.72 9.83
C GLU A 79 7.25 -7.07 9.22
N GLU A 80 7.44 -7.09 7.90
CA GLU A 80 8.55 -6.38 7.25
C GLU A 80 8.46 -4.86 7.46
N ILE A 81 7.26 -4.29 7.34
CA ILE A 81 7.02 -2.85 7.52
C ILE A 81 7.35 -2.40 8.96
N TYR A 82 6.94 -3.19 9.95
CA TYR A 82 7.09 -2.86 11.37
C TYR A 82 8.37 -3.40 12.00
N GLY A 83 8.73 -4.65 11.77
CA GLY A 83 9.92 -5.32 12.30
C GLY A 83 11.24 -4.69 11.82
N ALA A 84 11.27 -4.05 10.64
CA ALA A 84 12.41 -3.24 10.23
C ALA A 84 12.63 -1.98 11.10
N ALA A 85 11.62 -1.53 11.87
CA ALA A 85 11.75 -0.40 12.79
C ALA A 85 12.26 -0.81 14.19
N ASP A 86 12.03 -2.07 14.59
CA ASP A 86 12.39 -2.57 15.93
C ASP A 86 13.84 -3.12 16.01
N ALA A 87 14.53 -3.28 14.87
CA ALA A 87 15.94 -3.69 14.81
C ALA A 87 16.95 -2.53 15.00
N SER A 88 16.47 -1.31 15.25
CA SER A 88 17.30 -0.11 15.50
C SER A 88 16.92 0.59 16.81
N SER A 89 16.84 -0.16 17.91
CA SER A 89 16.80 0.37 19.28
C SER A 89 17.85 -0.34 20.14
#